data_AF-A0A3B8WLN8-F1
#
_entry.id   AF-A0A3B8WLN8-F1
#
_cell.length_a   1.000
_cell.length_b   1.000
_cell.length_c   1.000
_cell.angle_alpha   90.00
_cell.angle_beta   90.00
_cell.angle_gamma   90.00
#
_symmetry.space_group_name_H-M   'P 1'
#
loop_
_entity.id
_entity.type
_entity.pdbx_description
1 polymer ?
#
loop_
_entity_poly.entity_id
_entity_poly.type
_entity_poly.pdbx_seq_one_letter_code
_entity_poly.pdbx_strand_id
1 'polypeptide(L)'
;GKEDFYLKMVSLALKNENFELLGGALKTEDYVKSFELCHALKGVIANVSLTPLYDLISDLTEKLRACTGAETANGGALETGGEDFYELYKKIRKIQKKFLSTVENPSEK
;
A
#
# COMPACT_ATOMS: atom_id res chain seq x y z
N GLY A 1 7.80 27.28 1.50
CA GLY A 1 8.28 27.06 2.88
C GLY A 1 8.52 25.59 3.16
N LYS A 2 8.81 25.22 4.42
CA LYS A 2 8.98 23.80 4.82
C LYS A 2 7.70 22.97 4.60
N GLU A 3 6.55 23.62 4.73
CA GLU A 3 5.23 23.03 4.46
C GLU A 3 5.05 22.63 2.99
N ASP A 4 5.33 23.53 2.03
CA ASP A 4 5.27 23.22 0.60
C ASP A 4 6.18 22.04 0.22
N PHE A 5 7.36 21.98 0.82
CA PHE A 5 8.29 20.86 0.61
C PHE A 5 7.70 19.55 1.14
N TYR A 6 7.13 19.55 2.35
CA TYR A 6 6.45 18.38 2.91
C TYR A 6 5.27 17.93 2.04
N LEU A 7 4.40 18.86 1.61
CA LEU A 7 3.27 18.56 0.72
C LEU A 7 3.74 17.96 -0.61
N LYS A 8 4.85 18.45 -1.17
CA LYS A 8 5.47 17.86 -2.37
C LYS A 8 5.93 16.41 -2.13
N MET A 9 6.57 16.13 -0.99
CA MET A 9 7.00 14.77 -0.64
C MET A 9 5.80 13.83 -0.45
N VAL A 10 4.74 14.31 0.21
CA VAL A 10 3.48 13.57 0.35
C VAL A 10 2.86 13.28 -1.02
N SER A 11 2.79 14.28 -1.92
CA SER A 11 2.27 14.10 -3.28
C SER A 11 3.08 13.05 -4.06
N LEU A 12 4.42 13.09 -3.98
CA LEU A 12 5.30 12.11 -4.63
C LEU A 12 5.08 10.69 -4.08
N ALA A 13 4.98 10.55 -2.76
CA ALA A 13 4.69 9.27 -2.12
C ALA A 13 3.33 8.70 -2.56
N LEU A 14 2.30 9.53 -2.66
CA LEU A 14 0.95 9.13 -3.08
C LEU A 14 0.84 8.83 -4.59
N LYS A 15 1.75 9.34 -5.42
CA LYS A 15 1.84 9.07 -6.86
C LYS A 15 2.73 7.86 -7.19
N ASN A 16 3.23 7.15 -6.20
CA ASN A 16 4.08 5.98 -6.40
C ASN A 16 3.35 4.93 -7.26
N GLU A 17 4.01 4.44 -8.32
CA GLU A 17 3.44 3.50 -9.29
C GLU A 17 3.09 2.14 -8.68
N ASN A 18 3.72 1.77 -7.56
CA ASN A 18 3.46 0.51 -6.88
C ASN A 18 2.01 0.39 -6.42
N PHE A 19 1.28 1.50 -6.23
CA PHE A 19 -0.16 1.44 -5.98
C PHE A 19 -0.92 0.81 -7.15
N GLU A 20 -0.58 1.11 -8.40
CA GLU A 20 -1.23 0.49 -9.56
C GLU A 20 -0.73 -0.94 -9.77
N LEU A 21 0.58 -1.15 -9.68
CA LEU A 21 1.20 -2.47 -9.87
C LEU A 21 0.66 -3.51 -8.86
N LEU A 22 0.41 -3.09 -7.61
CA LEU A 22 -0.16 -3.93 -6.57
C LEU A 22 -1.55 -4.44 -6.97
N GLY A 23 -2.40 -3.56 -7.51
CA GLY A 23 -3.72 -3.97 -8.00
C GLY A 23 -3.65 -4.98 -9.14
N GLY A 24 -2.63 -4.89 -10.00
CA GLY A 24 -2.36 -5.88 -11.03
C GLY A 24 -1.94 -7.23 -10.46
N ALA A 25 -0.94 -7.24 -9.57
CA ALA A 25 -0.41 -8.45 -8.95
C ALA A 25 -1.48 -9.21 -8.14
N LEU A 26 -2.32 -8.49 -7.39
CA LEU A 26 -3.43 -9.07 -6.63
C LEU A 26 -4.49 -9.72 -7.54
N LYS A 27 -4.80 -9.13 -8.69
CA LYS A 27 -5.76 -9.70 -9.66
C LYS A 27 -5.25 -10.97 -10.32
N THR A 28 -3.94 -11.09 -10.50
CA THR A 28 -3.30 -12.28 -11.07
C THR A 28 -2.87 -13.27 -10.00
N GLU A 29 -3.27 -13.05 -8.74
CA GLU A 29 -2.92 -13.88 -7.58
C GLU A 29 -1.40 -14.09 -7.40
N ASP A 30 -0.60 -13.14 -7.87
CA ASP A 30 0.85 -13.14 -7.68
C ASP A 30 1.16 -12.58 -6.29
N TYR A 31 0.95 -13.39 -5.26
CA TYR A 31 1.05 -12.97 -3.87
C TYR A 31 2.49 -12.66 -3.44
N VAL A 32 3.49 -13.28 -4.07
CA VAL A 32 4.91 -12.96 -3.85
C VAL A 32 5.20 -11.53 -4.31
N LYS A 33 4.85 -11.21 -5.55
CA LYS A 33 5.00 -9.84 -6.07
C LYS A 33 4.13 -8.85 -5.32
N SER A 34 2.92 -9.24 -4.93
CA SER A 34 2.03 -8.40 -4.13
C SER A 34 2.67 -8.05 -2.78
N PHE A 35 3.31 -9.02 -2.11
CA PHE A 35 4.03 -8.80 -0.87
C PHE A 35 5.18 -7.80 -1.04
N GLU A 36 6.02 -8.00 -2.06
CA GLU A 36 7.15 -7.11 -2.36
C GLU A 36 6.69 -5.66 -2.62
N LEU A 37 5.64 -5.49 -3.43
CA LEU A 37 5.06 -4.19 -3.75
C LEU A 37 4.47 -3.50 -2.50
N CYS A 38 3.74 -4.25 -1.67
CA CYS A 38 3.20 -3.76 -0.41
C CYS A 38 4.30 -3.36 0.57
N HIS A 39 5.34 -4.19 0.71
CA HIS A 39 6.48 -3.92 1.59
C HIS A 39 7.22 -2.63 1.16
N ALA A 40 7.46 -2.45 -0.13
CA ALA A 40 8.04 -1.23 -0.67
C ALA A 40 7.16 0.00 -0.40
N LEU A 41 5.84 -0.11 -0.66
CA LEU A 41 4.88 0.97 -0.37
C LEU A 41 4.84 1.33 1.13
N LYS A 42 4.90 0.34 2.02
CA LYS A 42 4.92 0.55 3.47
C LYS A 42 6.08 1.46 3.87
N GLY A 43 7.28 1.22 3.34
CA GLY A 43 8.46 2.05 3.58
C GLY A 43 8.29 3.48 3.05
N VAL A 44 7.74 3.64 1.85
CA VAL A 44 7.48 4.97 1.26
C VAL A 44 6.47 5.77 2.11
N ILE A 45 5.36 5.15 2.51
CA ILE A 45 4.30 5.82 3.26
C ILE A 45 4.72 6.11 4.72
N ALA A 46 5.57 5.28 5.32
CA ALA A 46 6.14 5.55 6.64
C ALA A 46 6.94 6.86 6.69
N ASN A 47 7.65 7.21 5.60
CA ASN A 47 8.47 8.43 5.53
C ASN A 47 7.66 9.74 5.51
N VAL A 48 6.36 9.67 5.20
CA VAL A 48 5.47 10.83 5.10
C VAL A 48 4.37 10.81 6.17
N SER A 49 4.50 9.96 7.18
CA SER A 49 3.65 9.94 8.38
C SER A 49 2.14 9.91 8.12
N LEU A 50 1.69 9.28 7.02
CA LEU A 50 0.27 9.12 6.70
C LEU A 50 -0.31 7.88 7.40
N THR A 51 -0.43 7.92 8.73
CA THR A 51 -0.85 6.78 9.57
C THR A 51 -2.08 6.02 9.05
N PRO A 52 -3.20 6.67 8.64
CA PRO A 52 -4.37 5.93 8.17
C PRO A 52 -4.13 5.12 6.90
N LEU A 53 -3.19 5.55 6.04
CA LEU A 53 -2.81 4.80 4.84
C LEU A 53 -1.74 3.75 5.18
N TYR A 54 -0.81 4.09 6.07
CA TYR A 54 0.22 3.18 6.56
C TYR A 54 -0.38 1.94 7.21
N ASP A 55 -1.37 2.09 8.09
CA ASP A 55 -1.96 0.97 8.82
C ASP A 55 -2.60 -0.05 7.88
N LEU A 56 -3.32 0.40 6.85
CA LEU A 56 -3.91 -0.48 5.84
C LEU A 56 -2.87 -1.19 4.99
N ILE A 57 -1.80 -0.48 4.58
CA ILE A 57 -0.71 -1.08 3.80
C ILE A 57 0.06 -2.08 4.67
N SER A 58 0.26 -1.76 5.95
CA SER A 58 0.91 -2.67 6.90
C SER A 58 0.08 -3.93 7.10
N ASP A 59 -1.23 -3.80 7.31
CA ASP A 59 -2.15 -4.95 7.44
C ASP A 59 -2.10 -5.86 6.20
N LEU A 60 -2.17 -5.28 4.99
CA LEU A 60 -2.04 -6.05 3.76
C LEU A 60 -0.67 -6.71 3.62
N THR A 61 0.40 -6.03 4.03
CA THR A 61 1.77 -6.58 3.99
C THR A 61 1.89 -7.81 4.89
N GLU A 62 1.37 -7.75 6.12
CA GLU A 62 1.45 -8.89 7.05
C GLU A 62 0.59 -10.08 6.58
N LYS A 63 -0.60 -9.82 6.03
CA LYS A 63 -1.43 -10.86 5.44
C LYS A 63 -0.76 -11.56 4.26
N LEU A 64 -0.16 -10.79 3.35
CA LEU A 64 0.59 -11.35 2.21
C LEU A 64 1.88 -12.07 2.66
N ARG A 65 2.52 -11.64 3.74
CA ARG A 65 3.67 -12.33 4.33
C ARG A 65 3.30 -13.73 4.79
N ALA A 66 2.17 -13.87 5.47
CA ALA A 66 1.66 -15.16 5.92
C ALA A 66 1.35 -16.09 4.73
N CYS A 67 0.80 -15.56 3.64
CA CYS A 67 0.49 -16.36 2.45
C CYS A 67 1.72 -16.82 1.64
N THR A 68 2.78 -16.00 1.61
CA THR A 68 3.98 -16.28 0.80
C THR A 68 5.01 -17.13 1.52
N GLY A 69 4.84 -17.37 2.83
CA GLY A 69 5.83 -18.08 3.64
C GLY A 69 7.18 -17.35 3.70
N ALA A 70 7.21 -16.03 3.50
CA ALA A 70 8.46 -15.26 3.39
C ALA A 70 9.37 -15.32 4.64
N GLU A 71 8.88 -15.86 5.77
CA GLU A 71 9.66 -16.13 6.99
C GLU A 71 10.03 -17.61 7.17
N THR A 72 9.48 -18.54 6.39
CA THR A 72 9.79 -19.98 6.51
C THR A 72 10.54 -20.46 5.26
N ALA A 73 11.73 -21.02 5.45
CA ALA A 73 12.60 -21.55 4.38
C ALA A 73 12.00 -22.70 3.53
N ASN A 74 10.73 -23.04 3.76
CA ASN A 74 9.97 -24.04 3.02
C ASN A 74 8.67 -23.39 2.60
N GLY A 75 8.64 -22.82 1.38
CA GLY A 75 7.50 -22.13 0.78
C GLY A 75 6.27 -23.02 0.63
N GLY A 76 5.57 -23.25 1.75
CA GLY A 76 4.24 -23.81 1.77
C GLY A 76 3.25 -22.68 1.55
N ALA A 77 2.58 -22.69 0.40
CA ALA A 77 1.38 -21.89 0.20
C ALA A 77 0.37 -22.30 1.27
N LEU A 78 0.19 -21.47 2.29
CA LEU A 78 -0.85 -21.66 3.28
C LEU A 78 -2.18 -21.34 2.60
N GLU A 79 -3.14 -22.26 2.71
CA GLU A 79 -4.49 -22.12 2.19
C GLU A 79 -5.03 -20.73 2.54
N THR A 80 -5.34 -19.95 1.50
CA THR A 80 -5.86 -18.60 1.61
C THR A 80 -7.19 -18.64 2.36
N GLY A 81 -7.14 -18.39 3.67
CA GLY A 81 -8.31 -18.33 4.52
C GLY A 81 -9.14 -17.10 4.17
N GLY A 82 -10.01 -17.21 3.16
CA GLY A 82 -11.20 -16.37 2.94
C GLY A 82 -11.04 -14.84 2.84
N GLU A 83 -9.84 -14.28 2.95
CA GLU A 83 -9.62 -12.84 2.94
C GLU A 83 -9.40 -12.31 1.52
N ASP A 84 -10.31 -11.46 1.08
CA ASP A 84 -10.19 -10.76 -0.19
C ASP A 84 -9.15 -9.62 -0.07
N PHE A 85 -7.90 -9.90 -0.45
CA PHE A 85 -6.82 -8.91 -0.52
C PHE A 85 -7.17 -7.73 -1.44
N TYR A 86 -7.98 -7.97 -2.46
CA TYR A 86 -8.40 -6.94 -3.39
C TYR A 86 -9.39 -5.96 -2.74
N GLU A 87 -10.23 -6.39 -1.79
CA GLU A 87 -11.03 -5.48 -0.97
C GLU A 87 -10.17 -4.54 -0.12
N LEU A 88 -9.12 -5.07 0.52
CA LEU A 88 -8.20 -4.24 1.31
C LEU A 88 -7.44 -3.26 0.41
N TYR A 89 -6.99 -3.71 -0.77
CA TYR A 89 -6.43 -2.85 -1.80
C TYR A 89 -7.37 -1.72 -2.23
N LYS A 90 -8.66 -2.00 -2.44
CA LYS A 90 -9.65 -0.95 -2.77
C LYS A 90 -9.78 0.09 -1.65
N LYS A 91 -9.72 -0.31 -0.38
CA LYS A 91 -9.69 0.62 0.77
C LYS A 91 -8.44 1.50 0.74
N ILE A 92 -7.26 0.89 0.53
CA ILE A 92 -5.97 1.60 0.38
C ILE A 92 -6.09 2.65 -0.73
N ARG A 93 -6.56 2.28 -1.92
CA ARG A 93 -6.73 3.18 -3.07
C ARG A 93 -7.72 4.31 -2.79
N LYS A 94 -8.81 4.05 -2.07
CA LYS A 94 -9.77 5.09 -1.68
C LYS A 94 -9.12 6.14 -0.78
N ILE A 95 -8.35 5.72 0.23
CA ILE A 95 -7.67 6.63 1.15
C ILE A 95 -6.55 7.39 0.44
N GLN A 96 -5.73 6.70 -0.36
CA GLN A 96 -4.66 7.30 -1.15
C GLN A 96 -5.21 8.41 -2.08
N LYS A 97 -6.29 8.13 -2.82
CA LYS A 97 -6.94 9.15 -3.68
C LYS A 97 -7.47 10.34 -2.90
N LYS A 98 -8.07 10.10 -1.72
CA LYS A 98 -8.57 11.18 -0.84
C LYS A 98 -7.43 12.08 -0.34
N PHE A 99 -6.30 11.50 0.05
CA PHE A 99 -5.14 12.29 0.46
C PHE A 99 -4.53 13.05 -0.72
N LEU A 100 -4.42 12.41 -1.88
CA LEU A 100 -3.85 13.04 -3.07
C LEU A 100 -4.67 14.26 -3.50
N SER A 101 -6.01 14.15 -3.54
CA SER A 101 -6.87 15.27 -3.89
C SER A 101 -6.75 16.44 -2.90
N THR A 102 -6.59 16.14 -1.61
CA THR A 102 -6.40 17.16 -0.55
C THR A 102 -5.08 17.91 -0.70
N VAL A 103 -4.03 17.23 -1.13
CA VAL A 103 -2.69 17.83 -1.28
C VAL A 103 -2.56 18.60 -2.60
N GLU A 104 -3.24 18.17 -3.65
CA GLU A 104 -3.22 18.85 -4.96
C GLU A 104 -4.20 20.03 -5.04
N ASN A 105 -5.31 20.01 -4.29
CA ASN A 105 -6.30 21.09 -4.26
C ASN A 105 -6.51 21.59 -2.81
N PRO A 106 -5.51 22.28 -2.21
CA PRO A 106 -5.60 22.71 -0.82
C PRO A 106 -6.65 23.80 -0.57
N SER A 107 -7.18 24.46 -1.61
CA SER A 107 -8.18 25.53 -1.53
C SER A 107 -9.62 25.06 -1.29
N GLU A 108 -9.89 23.75 -1.28
CA GLU A 108 -11.21 23.18 -0.95
C GLU A 108 -11.44 22.98 0.57
N LYS A 109 -10.62 23.61 1.43
CA LYS A 109 -10.77 23.60 2.89
C LYS A 109 -11.15 24.95 3.45
#